data_AF-A0A9N6WWE9-F1
#
_entry.id   AF-A0A9N6WWE9-F1
#
_cell.length_a   1.000
_cell.length_b   1.000
_cell.length_c   1.000
_cell.angle_alpha   90.00
_cell.angle_beta   90.00
_cell.angle_gamma   90.00
#
_symmetry.space_group_name_H-M   'P 1'
#
loop_
_entity.id
_entity.type
_entity.pdbx_description
1 polymer ?
#
loop_
_entity_poly.entity_id
_entity_poly.type
_entity_poly.pdbx_seq_one_letter_code
_entity_poly.pdbx_strand_id
1 'polypeptide(L)'
;MRPWIPLGHPDRTRPTCIFTVMCSNVLCDKYATRQMYGYCPSWVLKWEYRRKSILEEIRHYSADIISLQEVETEQFYNYFLPELKRDGYDGIFSPKSRAKTMSESDRRYVDGCAIFYRTAKFSLVYDHLIEFNQLALANAEGSDDMLNRVMTKDNIGLAALLETKEAAWSNGIRPDPSQIHQPLLVCTAHIHWDPQYCDVKLVQTMMLMNEEKSNEFTQPFRLSTAFSADVMPYSNYTYDFKGLIDYIFYSKNTMVPLGLFGPVDSEWFRENKVLGYPHRDIPS
;
A
#
# COMPACT_ATOMS: atom_id res chain seq x y z
N MET A 1 18.72 -10.49 2.26
CA MET A 1 17.60 -10.90 1.38
C MET A 1 16.50 -11.46 2.28
N ARG A 2 15.24 -11.04 2.12
CA ARG A 2 14.13 -11.44 3.00
C ARG A 2 13.72 -12.89 2.70
N PRO A 3 13.58 -13.79 3.70
CA PRO A 3 13.21 -15.18 3.47
C PRO A 3 11.73 -15.31 3.10
N TRP A 4 11.39 -16.24 2.20
CA TRP A 4 9.99 -16.65 1.99
C TRP A 4 9.56 -17.63 3.09
N ILE A 5 8.47 -17.32 3.78
CA ILE A 5 7.89 -18.15 4.83
C ILE A 5 6.61 -18.81 4.27
N PRO A 6 6.61 -20.14 4.04
CA PRO A 6 5.41 -20.83 3.60
C PRO A 6 4.40 -20.96 4.74
N LEU A 7 3.14 -20.68 4.46
CA LEU A 7 2.01 -20.84 5.40
C LEU A 7 1.05 -21.96 4.99
N GLY A 8 1.07 -22.35 3.72
CA GLY A 8 0.22 -23.40 3.19
C GLY A 8 0.59 -23.80 1.78
N HIS A 9 -0.24 -24.63 1.18
CA HIS A 9 -0.09 -25.08 -0.20
C HIS A 9 -1.28 -24.64 -1.05
N PRO A 10 -1.07 -24.34 -2.34
CA PRO A 10 -2.17 -24.12 -3.26
C PRO A 10 -3.17 -25.28 -3.24
N ASP A 11 -4.46 -24.95 -3.26
CA ASP A 11 -5.50 -25.94 -3.50
C ASP A 11 -5.32 -26.53 -4.91
N ARG A 12 -5.24 -27.86 -4.99
CA ARG A 12 -5.08 -28.62 -6.24
C ARG A 12 -6.31 -29.45 -6.58
N THR A 13 -7.45 -29.17 -5.97
CA THR A 13 -8.71 -29.92 -6.15
C THR A 13 -9.74 -29.14 -6.98
N ARG A 14 -9.61 -27.82 -7.05
CA ARG A 14 -10.50 -26.93 -7.81
C ARG A 14 -9.72 -25.75 -8.42
N PRO A 15 -10.18 -25.14 -9.51
CA PRO A 15 -9.56 -23.93 -10.06
C PRO A 15 -9.45 -22.83 -9.00
N THR A 16 -8.27 -22.24 -8.85
CA THR A 16 -8.01 -21.21 -7.84
C THR A 16 -7.14 -20.10 -8.42
N CYS A 17 -7.55 -18.86 -8.21
CA CYS A 17 -6.75 -17.68 -8.52
C CYS A 17 -5.57 -17.57 -7.54
N ILE A 18 -4.34 -17.44 -8.05
CA ILE A 18 -3.13 -17.27 -7.23
C ILE A 18 -2.42 -16.00 -7.67
N PHE A 19 -2.22 -15.11 -6.71
CA PHE A 19 -1.54 -13.85 -6.92
C PHE A 19 -0.77 -13.42 -5.66
N THR A 20 0.12 -12.46 -5.84
CA THR A 20 0.96 -11.86 -4.81
C THR A 20 0.63 -10.38 -4.62
N VAL A 21 0.73 -9.90 -3.38
CA VAL A 21 0.43 -8.51 -3.03
C VAL A 21 1.64 -7.90 -2.31
N MET A 22 2.08 -6.74 -2.76
CA MET A 22 3.09 -5.90 -2.09
C MET A 22 2.40 -4.68 -1.48
N CYS A 23 2.77 -4.34 -0.25
CA CYS A 23 2.41 -3.09 0.40
C CYS A 23 3.70 -2.42 0.87
N SER A 24 3.93 -1.17 0.47
CA SER A 24 5.18 -0.45 0.78
C SER A 24 4.98 1.05 0.81
N ASN A 25 5.32 1.67 1.93
CA ASN A 25 5.52 3.11 2.02
C ASN A 25 6.94 3.44 1.50
N VAL A 26 7.03 4.28 0.47
CA VAL A 26 8.29 4.55 -0.23
C VAL A 26 9.08 5.73 0.33
N LEU A 27 8.58 6.39 1.38
CA LEU A 27 9.13 7.60 1.98
C LEU A 27 9.34 8.73 0.95
N CYS A 28 8.39 9.67 0.84
CA CYS A 28 8.51 10.74 -0.15
C CYS A 28 9.73 11.65 0.10
N ASP A 29 10.21 12.33 -0.94
CA ASP A 29 11.43 13.17 -0.83
C ASP A 29 11.23 14.29 0.18
N LYS A 30 10.01 14.85 0.22
CA LYS A 30 9.63 15.88 1.20
C LYS A 30 9.87 15.48 2.66
N TYR A 31 9.72 14.19 3.01
CA TYR A 31 9.88 13.72 4.39
C TYR A 31 11.26 13.13 4.68
N ALA A 32 12.05 12.78 3.65
CA ALA A 32 13.39 12.21 3.76
C ALA A 32 14.48 13.23 4.15
N THR A 33 14.30 13.91 5.29
CA THR A 33 15.18 14.99 5.74
C THR A 33 16.27 14.52 6.71
N ARG A 34 17.39 15.26 6.78
CA ARG A 34 18.45 15.02 7.78
C ARG A 34 18.01 15.28 9.22
N GLN A 35 16.92 16.00 9.43
CA GLN A 35 16.33 16.21 10.76
C GLN A 35 15.67 14.92 11.26
N MET A 36 14.92 14.23 10.40
CA MET A 36 14.26 12.97 10.73
C MET A 36 15.23 11.77 10.67
N TYR A 37 16.18 11.79 9.72
CA TYR A 37 17.07 10.67 9.43
C TYR A 37 18.55 11.06 9.58
N GLY A 38 18.91 11.67 10.71
CA GLY A 38 20.27 12.18 10.96
C GLY A 38 21.39 11.13 10.91
N TYR A 39 21.05 9.86 11.14
CA TYR A 39 21.94 8.70 11.00
C TYR A 39 22.18 8.28 9.54
N CYS A 40 21.33 8.68 8.60
CA CYS A 40 21.42 8.29 7.20
C CYS A 40 22.22 9.33 6.39
N PRO A 41 23.31 8.94 5.68
CA PRO A 41 24.09 9.89 4.88
C PRO A 41 23.24 10.65 3.86
N SER A 42 23.48 11.95 3.68
CA SER A 42 22.64 12.79 2.81
C SER A 42 22.54 12.28 1.37
N TRP A 43 23.56 11.62 0.85
CA TRP A 43 23.53 11.06 -0.50
C TRP A 43 22.61 9.84 -0.62
N VAL A 44 22.40 9.09 0.47
CA VAL A 44 21.42 7.99 0.54
C VAL A 44 20.01 8.56 0.61
N LEU A 45 19.80 9.69 1.31
CA LEU A 45 18.48 10.32 1.41
C LEU A 45 17.98 10.94 0.10
N LYS A 46 18.90 11.35 -0.79
CA LYS A 46 18.55 11.96 -2.08
C LYS A 46 17.60 11.07 -2.87
N TRP A 47 16.46 11.62 -3.29
CA TRP A 47 15.48 10.92 -4.11
C TRP A 47 16.08 10.19 -5.32
N GLU A 48 17.01 10.82 -6.03
CA GLU A 48 17.68 10.25 -7.21
C GLU A 48 18.41 8.92 -6.94
N TYR A 49 18.87 8.73 -5.70
CA TYR A 49 19.45 7.47 -5.25
C TYR A 49 18.34 6.49 -4.84
N ARG A 50 17.44 6.91 -3.94
CA ARG A 50 16.41 6.04 -3.35
C ARG A 50 15.45 5.48 -4.40
N ARG A 51 14.98 6.31 -5.34
CA ARG A 51 13.99 5.91 -6.35
C ARG A 51 14.45 4.73 -7.22
N LYS A 52 15.76 4.60 -7.44
CA LYS A 52 16.34 3.45 -8.16
C LYS A 52 16.22 2.19 -7.34
N SER A 53 16.64 2.26 -6.08
CA SER A 53 16.57 1.14 -5.13
C SER A 53 15.12 0.70 -4.86
N ILE A 54 14.18 1.65 -4.72
CA ILE A 54 12.75 1.36 -4.55
C ILE A 54 12.21 0.60 -5.76
N LEU A 55 12.52 1.05 -6.98
CA LEU A 55 12.08 0.37 -8.20
C LEU A 55 12.73 -1.01 -8.35
N GLU A 56 14.00 -1.16 -7.99
CA GLU A 56 14.68 -2.45 -7.96
C GLU A 56 14.06 -3.42 -6.96
N GLU A 57 13.65 -2.95 -5.77
CA GLU A 57 12.92 -3.76 -4.78
C GLU A 57 11.56 -4.22 -5.32
N ILE A 58 10.79 -3.31 -5.92
CA ILE A 58 9.51 -3.64 -6.57
C ILE A 58 9.71 -4.72 -7.65
N ARG A 59 10.72 -4.55 -8.50
CA ARG A 59 11.07 -5.52 -9.56
C ARG A 59 11.55 -6.85 -9.00
N HIS A 60 12.32 -6.83 -7.93
CA HIS A 60 12.83 -8.03 -7.27
C HIS A 60 11.69 -8.91 -6.74
N TYR A 61 10.70 -8.30 -6.06
CA TYR A 61 9.56 -9.05 -5.54
C TYR A 61 8.53 -9.39 -6.59
N SER A 62 8.41 -8.58 -7.66
CA SER A 62 7.57 -8.88 -8.83
C SER A 62 6.12 -9.23 -8.45
N ALA A 63 5.58 -8.55 -7.44
CA ALA A 63 4.23 -8.81 -6.94
C ALA A 63 3.16 -8.55 -8.02
N ASP A 64 2.08 -9.31 -8.03
CA ASP A 64 1.02 -9.14 -9.04
C ASP A 64 0.19 -7.87 -8.84
N ILE A 65 0.00 -7.48 -7.57
CA ILE A 65 -0.62 -6.22 -7.15
C ILE A 65 0.34 -5.51 -6.20
N ILE A 66 0.54 -4.20 -6.40
CA ILE A 66 1.46 -3.37 -5.61
C ILE A 66 0.69 -2.15 -5.11
N SER A 67 0.59 -2.01 -3.79
CA SER A 67 0.05 -0.82 -3.12
C SER A 67 1.19 0.01 -2.55
N LEU A 68 1.35 1.24 -3.03
CA LEU A 68 2.36 2.17 -2.55
C LEU A 68 1.73 3.36 -1.81
N GLN A 69 2.37 3.80 -0.73
CA GLN A 69 2.07 5.03 -0.01
C GLN A 69 3.25 6.00 -0.11
N GLU A 70 2.97 7.29 0.09
CA GLU A 70 3.94 8.38 -0.05
C GLU A 70 4.55 8.52 -1.46
N VAL A 71 3.77 8.19 -2.49
CA VAL A 71 4.18 8.41 -3.87
C VAL A 71 3.88 9.86 -4.26
N GLU A 72 4.90 10.65 -4.61
CA GLU A 72 4.69 12.01 -5.11
C GLU A 72 4.04 12.02 -6.50
N THR A 73 3.15 12.98 -6.74
CA THR A 73 2.37 13.10 -7.98
C THR A 73 3.25 13.05 -9.23
N GLU A 74 4.31 13.85 -9.28
CA GLU A 74 5.22 13.86 -10.42
C GLU A 74 5.94 12.51 -10.59
N GLN A 75 6.35 11.89 -9.49
CA GLN A 75 7.10 10.63 -9.51
C GLN A 75 6.23 9.46 -9.96
N PHE A 76 4.93 9.49 -9.65
CA PHE A 76 3.99 8.51 -10.21
C PHE A 76 3.97 8.59 -11.74
N TYR A 77 3.68 9.76 -12.31
CA TYR A 77 3.49 9.91 -13.76
C TYR A 77 4.79 9.83 -14.57
N ASN A 78 5.90 10.34 -14.04
CA ASN A 78 7.15 10.48 -14.79
C ASN A 78 8.17 9.37 -14.51
N TYR A 79 8.00 8.59 -13.44
CA TYR A 79 8.96 7.55 -13.04
C TYR A 79 8.30 6.18 -12.82
N PHE A 80 7.46 6.03 -11.80
CA PHE A 80 6.90 4.73 -11.44
C PHE A 80 6.01 4.13 -12.53
N LEU A 81 5.03 4.89 -13.05
CA LEU A 81 4.10 4.38 -14.05
C LEU A 81 4.78 4.00 -15.37
N PRO A 82 5.65 4.83 -15.98
CA PRO A 82 6.34 4.45 -17.20
C PRO A 82 7.27 3.25 -17.04
N GLU A 83 8.01 3.17 -15.93
CA GLU A 83 8.91 2.04 -15.67
C GLU A 83 8.14 0.73 -15.44
N LEU A 84 7.09 0.76 -14.61
CA LEU A 84 6.29 -0.43 -14.33
C LEU A 84 5.42 -0.84 -15.53
N LYS A 85 5.04 0.10 -16.41
CA LYS A 85 4.40 -0.24 -17.70
C LYS A 85 5.29 -1.10 -18.58
N ARG A 86 6.60 -0.83 -18.61
CA ARG A 86 7.57 -1.69 -19.33
C ARG A 86 7.66 -3.09 -18.72
N ASP A 87 7.41 -3.20 -17.42
CA ASP A 87 7.43 -4.46 -16.66
C ASP A 87 6.07 -5.21 -16.66
N GLY A 88 5.09 -4.74 -17.45
CA GLY A 88 3.79 -5.38 -17.66
C GLY A 88 2.69 -4.97 -16.67
N TYR A 89 2.88 -3.87 -15.95
CA TYR A 89 1.88 -3.31 -15.05
C TYR A 89 1.08 -2.19 -15.72
N ASP A 90 -0.09 -1.90 -15.16
CA ASP A 90 -0.72 -0.60 -15.25
C ASP A 90 -1.03 -0.12 -13.82
N GLY A 91 -1.45 1.11 -13.64
CA GLY A 91 -1.71 1.61 -12.29
C GLY A 91 -2.49 2.90 -12.21
N ILE A 92 -3.06 3.11 -11.03
CA ILE A 92 -3.84 4.28 -10.65
C ILE A 92 -3.16 5.00 -9.48
N PHE A 93 -3.44 6.30 -9.36
CA PHE A 93 -2.89 7.15 -8.32
C PHE A 93 -3.88 8.22 -7.92
N SER A 94 -3.84 8.60 -6.65
CA SER A 94 -4.50 9.81 -6.17
C SER A 94 -3.62 10.52 -5.14
N PRO A 95 -3.40 11.84 -5.28
CA PRO A 95 -2.68 12.63 -4.29
C PRO A 95 -3.57 12.93 -3.08
N LYS A 96 -2.96 13.23 -1.93
CA LYS A 96 -3.70 13.74 -0.76
C LYS A 96 -4.52 14.98 -1.10
N SER A 97 -5.65 15.15 -0.42
CA SER A 97 -6.68 16.15 -0.77
C SER A 97 -6.17 17.60 -0.82
N ARG A 98 -5.10 17.93 -0.10
CA ARG A 98 -4.45 19.25 -0.17
C ARG A 98 -4.01 19.65 -1.59
N ALA A 99 -3.77 18.68 -2.48
CA ALA A 99 -3.47 18.93 -3.90
C ALA A 99 -4.51 19.83 -4.59
N LYS A 100 -5.77 19.82 -4.13
CA LYS A 100 -6.87 20.60 -4.73
C LYS A 100 -6.81 22.10 -4.44
N THR A 101 -6.09 22.51 -3.39
CA THR A 101 -6.01 23.92 -2.97
C THR A 101 -4.62 24.53 -3.22
N MET A 102 -3.71 23.76 -3.79
CA MET A 102 -2.34 24.18 -4.09
C MET A 102 -2.18 24.65 -5.53
N SER A 103 -1.14 25.44 -5.77
CA SER A 103 -0.70 25.82 -7.12
C SER A 103 -0.29 24.59 -7.93
N GLU A 104 -0.31 24.68 -9.27
CA GLU A 104 0.16 23.57 -10.12
C GLU A 104 1.62 23.20 -9.86
N SER A 105 2.48 24.20 -9.57
CA SER A 105 3.89 23.98 -9.28
C SER A 105 4.13 23.22 -7.99
N ASP A 106 3.27 23.39 -6.97
CA ASP A 106 3.43 22.71 -5.69
C ASP A 106 2.70 21.37 -5.66
N ARG A 107 1.57 21.27 -6.38
CA ARG A 107 0.75 20.05 -6.47
C ARG A 107 1.56 18.84 -6.92
N ARG A 108 2.54 19.03 -7.81
CA ARG A 108 3.41 17.96 -8.33
C ARG A 108 4.21 17.22 -7.24
N TYR A 109 4.44 17.85 -6.08
CA TYR A 109 5.15 17.27 -4.94
C TYR A 109 4.21 16.79 -3.83
N VAL A 110 2.89 16.81 -4.06
CA VAL A 110 1.94 16.23 -3.12
C VAL A 110 1.99 14.72 -3.27
N ASP A 111 2.28 14.05 -2.16
CA ASP A 111 2.27 12.60 -2.05
C ASP A 111 0.86 12.04 -1.89
N GLY A 112 0.71 10.77 -2.24
CA GLY A 112 -0.55 10.05 -2.20
C GLY A 112 -0.37 8.54 -2.19
N CYS A 113 -1.41 7.85 -2.63
CA CYS A 113 -1.42 6.39 -2.75
C CYS A 113 -1.49 5.97 -4.21
N ALA A 114 -0.81 4.87 -4.54
CA ALA A 114 -0.87 4.24 -5.86
C ALA A 114 -1.19 2.76 -5.74
N ILE A 115 -1.92 2.22 -6.73
CA ILE A 115 -2.12 0.78 -6.92
C ILE A 115 -1.64 0.43 -8.32
N PHE A 116 -0.73 -0.53 -8.42
CA PHE A 116 -0.32 -1.15 -9.68
C PHE A 116 -0.80 -2.60 -9.73
N TYR A 117 -1.12 -3.08 -10.92
CA TYR A 117 -1.57 -4.46 -11.15
C TYR A 117 -1.00 -5.01 -12.46
N ARG A 118 -0.67 -6.31 -12.48
CA ARG A 118 -0.20 -6.98 -13.70
C ARG A 118 -1.34 -7.08 -14.71
N THR A 119 -1.16 -6.45 -15.87
CA THR A 119 -2.19 -6.38 -16.92
C THR A 119 -2.49 -7.75 -17.54
N ALA A 120 -1.56 -8.70 -17.45
CA ALA A 120 -1.79 -10.09 -17.87
C ALA A 120 -2.80 -10.81 -16.97
N LYS A 121 -2.84 -10.48 -15.67
CA LYS A 121 -3.69 -11.15 -14.67
C LYS A 121 -4.96 -10.38 -14.32
N PHE A 122 -4.95 -9.06 -14.51
CA PHE A 122 -6.05 -8.20 -14.08
C PHE A 122 -6.39 -7.13 -15.13
N SER A 123 -7.64 -6.69 -15.12
CA SER A 123 -8.12 -5.47 -15.76
C SER A 123 -8.74 -4.56 -14.70
N LEU A 124 -8.49 -3.26 -14.78
CA LEU A 124 -9.21 -2.29 -13.97
C LEU A 124 -10.62 -2.10 -14.54
N VAL A 125 -11.62 -2.24 -13.68
CA VAL A 125 -13.03 -1.96 -13.98
C VAL A 125 -13.37 -0.53 -13.57
N TYR A 126 -12.98 -0.17 -12.34
CA TYR A 126 -13.28 1.13 -11.74
C TYR A 126 -12.25 1.48 -10.65
N ASP A 127 -11.97 2.76 -10.45
CA ASP A 127 -11.18 3.27 -9.34
C ASP A 127 -11.94 4.32 -8.52
N HIS A 128 -11.64 4.39 -7.22
CA HIS A 128 -12.35 5.25 -6.28
C HIS A 128 -11.40 5.92 -5.30
N LEU A 129 -11.43 7.25 -5.26
CA LEU A 129 -10.74 8.06 -4.27
C LEU A 129 -11.64 8.27 -3.04
N ILE A 130 -11.10 7.91 -1.87
CA ILE A 130 -11.75 8.07 -0.57
C ILE A 130 -11.09 9.24 0.15
N GLU A 131 -11.81 10.35 0.27
CA GLU A 131 -11.32 11.56 0.95
C GLU A 131 -11.88 11.64 2.38
N PHE A 132 -11.07 11.24 3.37
CA PHE A 132 -11.55 11.15 4.75
C PHE A 132 -12.03 12.49 5.32
N ASN A 133 -11.46 13.62 4.88
CA ASN A 133 -11.95 14.94 5.29
C ASN A 133 -13.36 15.25 4.76
N GLN A 134 -13.67 14.86 3.51
CA GLN A 134 -14.99 15.05 2.93
C GLN A 134 -16.02 14.14 3.60
N LEU A 135 -15.62 12.90 3.91
CA LEU A 135 -16.46 11.98 4.68
C LEU A 135 -16.69 12.47 6.11
N ALA A 136 -15.66 12.99 6.77
CA ALA A 136 -15.79 13.60 8.08
C ALA A 136 -16.73 14.80 8.04
N LEU A 137 -16.61 15.69 7.05
CA LEU A 137 -17.50 16.83 6.87
C LEU A 137 -18.96 16.39 6.67
N ALA A 138 -19.19 15.38 5.83
CA ALA A 138 -20.53 14.86 5.55
C ALA A 138 -21.19 14.16 6.75
N ASN A 139 -20.40 13.65 7.69
CA ASN A 139 -20.87 12.92 8.88
C ASN A 139 -20.58 13.69 10.19
N ALA A 140 -20.35 14.99 10.12
CA ALA A 140 -19.97 15.81 11.27
C ALA A 140 -21.15 16.31 12.12
N GLU A 141 -22.40 16.03 11.73
CA GLU A 141 -23.58 16.57 12.40
C GLU A 141 -23.57 16.25 13.90
N GLY A 142 -23.54 17.30 14.73
CA GLY A 142 -23.49 17.18 16.19
C GLY A 142 -22.14 16.77 16.79
N SER A 143 -21.05 16.73 16.03
CA SER A 143 -19.71 16.34 16.52
C SER A 143 -18.63 17.37 16.20
N ASP A 144 -18.28 18.18 17.20
CA ASP A 144 -17.14 19.11 17.12
C ASP A 144 -15.80 18.38 16.89
N ASP A 145 -15.64 17.17 17.42
CA ASP A 145 -14.43 16.36 17.21
C ASP A 145 -14.26 15.95 15.74
N MET A 146 -15.36 15.63 15.03
CA MET A 146 -15.29 15.36 13.59
C MET A 146 -14.80 16.58 12.80
N LEU A 147 -15.31 17.76 13.13
CA LEU A 147 -14.90 19.00 12.46
C LEU A 147 -13.46 19.40 12.81
N ASN A 148 -13.11 19.38 14.09
CA ASN A 148 -11.85 19.95 14.57
C ASN A 148 -10.67 18.98 14.41
N ARG A 149 -10.90 17.68 14.60
CA ARG A 149 -9.82 16.68 14.66
C ARG A 149 -9.71 15.85 13.38
N VAL A 150 -10.81 15.38 12.80
CA VAL A 150 -10.79 14.47 11.64
C VAL A 150 -10.83 15.22 10.31
N MET A 151 -11.79 16.14 10.12
CA MET A 151 -11.97 16.89 8.87
C MET A 151 -10.73 17.71 8.50
N THR A 152 -9.96 18.16 9.49
CA THR A 152 -8.71 18.91 9.27
C THR A 152 -7.55 18.07 8.73
N LYS A 153 -7.70 16.76 8.54
CA LYS A 153 -6.65 15.86 8.04
C LYS A 153 -6.89 15.47 6.59
N ASP A 154 -5.87 15.64 5.75
CA ASP A 154 -5.92 15.47 4.29
C ASP A 154 -5.57 14.04 3.82
N ASN A 155 -5.57 13.07 4.74
CA ASN A 155 -5.32 11.66 4.44
C ASN A 155 -6.40 11.11 3.49
N ILE A 156 -6.01 10.12 2.69
CA ILE A 156 -6.87 9.50 1.68
C ILE A 156 -6.77 7.97 1.69
N GLY A 157 -7.79 7.33 1.12
CA GLY A 157 -7.75 5.97 0.61
C GLY A 157 -7.91 5.94 -0.91
N LEU A 158 -7.47 4.86 -1.54
CA LEU A 158 -7.64 4.58 -2.96
C LEU A 158 -8.10 3.13 -3.12
N ALA A 159 -9.17 2.93 -3.88
CA ALA A 159 -9.73 1.63 -4.20
C ALA A 159 -9.63 1.36 -5.71
N ALA A 160 -9.30 0.12 -6.07
CA ALA A 160 -9.36 -0.39 -7.43
C ALA A 160 -10.27 -1.63 -7.45
N LEU A 161 -11.32 -1.59 -8.26
CA LEU A 161 -12.06 -2.79 -8.64
C LEU A 161 -11.35 -3.43 -9.82
N LEU A 162 -10.71 -4.56 -9.57
CA LEU A 162 -10.03 -5.35 -10.58
C LEU A 162 -10.91 -6.53 -11.00
N GLU A 163 -10.79 -6.94 -12.26
CA GLU A 163 -11.36 -8.18 -12.76
C GLU A 163 -10.23 -9.15 -13.10
N THR A 164 -10.34 -10.41 -12.63
CA THR A 164 -9.35 -11.44 -12.93
C THR A 164 -9.39 -11.88 -14.40
N LYS A 165 -8.22 -12.23 -14.94
CA LYS A 165 -8.02 -12.82 -16.28
C LYS A 165 -7.51 -14.25 -16.16
N GLU A 166 -7.51 -14.99 -17.26
CA GLU A 166 -7.10 -16.40 -17.30
C GLU A 166 -5.73 -16.64 -16.65
N ALA A 167 -4.74 -15.76 -16.87
CA ALA A 167 -3.39 -15.89 -16.31
C ALA A 167 -3.32 -15.82 -14.77
N ALA A 168 -4.38 -15.34 -14.10
CA ALA A 168 -4.46 -15.34 -12.64
C ALA A 168 -4.78 -16.74 -12.07
N TRP A 169 -5.40 -17.61 -12.87
CA TRP A 169 -5.84 -18.95 -12.49
C TRP A 169 -4.76 -20.00 -12.76
N SER A 170 -3.68 -19.94 -11.97
CA SER A 170 -2.42 -20.65 -12.24
C SER A 170 -2.15 -21.84 -11.32
N ASN A 171 -3.17 -22.37 -10.62
CA ASN A 171 -3.02 -23.51 -9.71
C ASN A 171 -2.92 -24.89 -10.39
N GLY A 172 -2.78 -24.93 -11.72
CA GLY A 172 -2.67 -26.15 -12.51
C GLY A 172 -4.01 -26.77 -12.94
N ILE A 173 -5.14 -26.18 -12.54
CA ILE A 173 -6.49 -26.58 -12.98
C ILE A 173 -7.09 -25.42 -13.75
N ARG A 174 -7.50 -25.64 -15.01
CA ARG A 174 -8.14 -24.59 -15.81
C ARG A 174 -9.54 -24.28 -15.25
N PRO A 175 -9.87 -23.00 -15.03
CA PRO A 175 -11.23 -22.60 -14.66
C PRO A 175 -12.19 -22.76 -15.84
N ASP A 176 -13.49 -22.88 -15.55
CA ASP A 176 -14.52 -22.68 -16.55
C ASP A 176 -14.50 -21.22 -17.04
N PRO A 177 -14.77 -20.91 -18.33
CA PRO A 177 -14.80 -19.54 -18.82
C PRO A 177 -15.68 -18.59 -17.99
N SER A 178 -16.79 -19.08 -17.43
CA SER A 178 -17.68 -18.30 -16.55
C SER A 178 -17.06 -17.91 -15.21
N GLN A 179 -15.99 -18.61 -14.79
CA GLN A 179 -15.29 -18.39 -13.53
C GLN A 179 -14.06 -17.50 -13.69
N ILE A 180 -13.64 -17.15 -14.92
CA ILE A 180 -12.41 -16.39 -15.15
C ILE A 180 -12.53 -14.95 -14.65
N HIS A 181 -13.66 -14.30 -14.94
CA HIS A 181 -13.89 -12.86 -14.74
C HIS A 181 -14.54 -12.61 -13.38
N GLN A 182 -13.74 -12.65 -12.31
CA GLN A 182 -14.21 -12.43 -10.94
C GLN A 182 -13.76 -11.05 -10.44
N PRO A 183 -14.63 -10.30 -9.75
CA PRO A 183 -14.27 -9.02 -9.17
C PRO A 183 -13.36 -9.20 -7.94
N LEU A 184 -12.37 -8.33 -7.83
CA LEU A 184 -11.43 -8.22 -6.72
C LEU A 184 -11.28 -6.74 -6.35
N LEU A 185 -11.78 -6.36 -5.18
CA LEU A 185 -11.58 -5.03 -4.64
C LEU A 185 -10.23 -4.95 -3.91
N VAL A 186 -9.36 -4.06 -4.37
CA VAL A 186 -8.06 -3.74 -3.75
C VAL A 186 -8.12 -2.33 -3.18
N CYS A 187 -7.87 -2.19 -1.88
CA CYS A 187 -7.84 -0.89 -1.21
C CYS A 187 -6.45 -0.62 -0.61
N THR A 188 -5.99 0.63 -0.71
CA THR A 188 -4.80 1.14 -0.03
C THR A 188 -5.16 2.46 0.66
N ALA A 189 -4.57 2.73 1.83
CA ALA A 189 -4.76 4.00 2.53
C ALA A 189 -3.50 4.38 3.30
N HIS A 190 -3.28 5.68 3.47
CA HIS A 190 -2.24 6.21 4.35
C HIS A 190 -2.88 7.05 5.44
N ILE A 191 -3.13 6.40 6.57
CA ILE A 191 -3.82 6.94 7.75
C ILE A 191 -2.95 7.98 8.47
N HIS A 192 -3.59 8.87 9.25
CA HIS A 192 -2.89 9.91 10.00
C HIS A 192 -1.76 9.35 10.89
N TRP A 193 -0.63 10.05 10.97
CA TRP A 193 0.60 9.52 11.58
C TRP A 193 0.71 9.78 13.09
N ASP A 194 0.22 10.93 13.58
CA ASP A 194 0.51 11.42 14.94
C ASP A 194 0.01 10.44 16.03
N PRO A 195 0.88 9.95 16.93
CA PRO A 195 0.50 9.06 18.02
C PRO A 195 -0.60 9.60 18.95
N GLN A 196 -0.74 10.93 19.08
CA GLN A 196 -1.74 11.57 19.95
C GLN A 196 -3.16 11.58 19.33
N TYR A 197 -3.31 11.14 18.08
CA TYR A 197 -4.56 11.17 17.33
C TYR A 197 -5.05 9.76 17.01
N CYS A 198 -5.02 8.84 17.99
CA CYS A 198 -5.51 7.47 17.83
C CYS A 198 -7.00 7.40 17.44
N ASP A 199 -7.80 8.36 17.90
CA ASP A 199 -9.20 8.57 17.54
C ASP A 199 -9.36 8.87 16.05
N VAL A 200 -8.54 9.78 15.50
CA VAL A 200 -8.56 10.10 14.06
C VAL A 200 -8.17 8.87 13.24
N LYS A 201 -7.15 8.12 13.66
CA LYS A 201 -6.72 6.89 12.98
C LYS A 201 -7.85 5.86 12.93
N LEU A 202 -8.53 5.67 14.06
CA LEU A 202 -9.66 4.76 14.17
C LEU A 202 -10.82 5.20 13.26
N VAL A 203 -11.20 6.47 13.31
CA VAL A 203 -12.31 7.01 12.51
C VAL A 203 -12.02 6.94 11.02
N GLN A 204 -10.80 7.30 10.57
CA GLN A 204 -10.40 7.16 9.17
C GLN A 204 -10.46 5.69 8.71
N THR A 205 -10.06 4.75 9.57
CA THR A 205 -10.18 3.32 9.29
C THR A 205 -11.65 2.90 9.20
N MET A 206 -12.52 3.38 10.09
CA MET A 206 -13.96 3.11 10.02
C MET A 206 -14.59 3.66 8.73
N MET A 207 -14.22 4.88 8.33
CA MET A 207 -14.66 5.48 7.06
C MET A 207 -14.21 4.64 5.86
N LEU A 208 -12.95 4.19 5.84
CA LEU A 208 -12.43 3.30 4.79
C LEU A 208 -13.23 2.00 4.67
N MET A 209 -13.64 1.43 5.81
CA MET A 209 -14.36 0.16 5.88
C MET A 209 -15.86 0.29 5.58
N ASN A 210 -16.45 1.45 5.84
CA ASN A 210 -17.87 1.73 5.72
C ASN A 210 -18.21 2.56 4.47
N GLU A 211 -17.25 2.88 3.62
CA GLU A 211 -17.53 3.64 2.40
C GLU A 211 -18.34 2.77 1.42
N GLU A 212 -19.67 2.87 1.54
CA GLU A 212 -20.66 2.09 0.80
C GLU A 212 -21.15 2.79 -0.49
N LYS A 213 -20.52 3.90 -0.90
CA LYS A 213 -21.17 4.84 -1.86
C LYS A 213 -21.18 4.44 -3.33
N SER A 214 -20.63 3.30 -3.72
CA SER A 214 -21.07 2.67 -4.97
C SER A 214 -22.10 1.61 -4.60
N ASN A 215 -23.39 1.85 -4.89
CA ASN A 215 -24.53 0.92 -4.81
C ASN A 215 -24.34 -0.43 -5.57
N GLU A 216 -23.12 -0.77 -5.96
CA GLU A 216 -22.73 -1.93 -6.75
C GLU A 216 -22.14 -3.04 -5.89
N PHE A 217 -21.61 -2.76 -4.68
CA PHE A 217 -20.89 -3.77 -3.89
C PHE A 217 -21.11 -3.64 -2.39
N THR A 218 -21.70 -4.67 -1.78
CA THR A 218 -21.64 -4.91 -0.33
C THR A 218 -20.74 -6.11 -0.09
N GLN A 219 -19.63 -5.92 0.64
CA GLN A 219 -18.79 -7.03 1.08
C GLN A 219 -18.76 -7.02 2.60
N PRO A 220 -19.25 -8.05 3.29
CA PRO A 220 -19.09 -8.16 4.73
C PRO A 220 -17.60 -8.41 4.98
N PHE A 221 -16.84 -7.34 5.23
CA PHE A 221 -15.39 -7.31 5.43
C PHE A 221 -14.96 -8.14 6.65
N ARG A 222 -15.09 -9.46 6.56
CA ARG A 222 -14.51 -10.42 7.51
C ARG A 222 -13.02 -10.54 7.20
N LEU A 223 -12.29 -9.50 7.57
CA LEU A 223 -10.87 -9.40 7.29
C LEU A 223 -10.04 -10.22 8.27
N SER A 224 -8.86 -10.62 7.82
CA SER A 224 -7.77 -11.17 8.63
C SER A 224 -6.45 -10.57 8.14
N THR A 225 -5.49 -10.43 9.04
CA THR A 225 -4.15 -9.94 8.69
C THR A 225 -3.33 -11.08 8.05
N ALA A 226 -2.55 -10.77 7.02
CA ALA A 226 -1.66 -11.72 6.36
C ALA A 226 -0.45 -12.15 7.22
N PHE A 227 -0.11 -11.37 8.25
CA PHE A 227 0.98 -11.63 9.19
C PHE A 227 0.67 -11.07 10.59
N SER A 228 1.35 -11.61 11.61
CA SER A 228 1.32 -11.08 12.98
C SER A 228 2.67 -10.48 13.38
N ALA A 229 2.69 -9.76 14.50
CA ALA A 229 3.90 -9.22 15.10
C ALA A 229 4.91 -10.30 15.51
N ASP A 230 4.48 -11.55 15.69
CA ASP A 230 5.38 -12.68 15.98
C ASP A 230 6.25 -13.05 14.78
N VAL A 231 5.74 -12.81 13.56
CA VAL A 231 6.45 -13.12 12.31
C VAL A 231 7.18 -11.88 11.78
N MET A 232 6.52 -10.73 11.80
CA MET A 232 7.06 -9.45 11.34
C MET A 232 6.99 -8.43 12.49
N PRO A 233 8.05 -8.32 13.31
CA PRO A 233 8.03 -7.49 14.51
C PRO A 233 7.98 -5.98 14.20
N TYR A 234 8.39 -5.59 13.01
CA TYR A 234 8.38 -4.21 12.55
C TYR A 234 8.16 -4.14 11.04
N SER A 235 7.43 -3.10 10.62
CA SER A 235 7.33 -2.67 9.22
C SER A 235 7.93 -1.27 9.04
N ASN A 236 7.92 -0.46 10.09
CA ASN A 236 8.69 0.77 10.19
C ASN A 236 9.86 0.58 11.16
N TYR A 237 11.06 0.94 10.71
CA TYR A 237 12.30 0.73 11.46
C TYR A 237 13.17 1.99 11.39
N THR A 238 12.94 2.95 12.28
CA THR A 238 13.77 4.15 12.43
C THR A 238 14.58 4.08 13.73
N TYR A 239 15.47 5.04 13.95
CA TYR A 239 16.23 5.13 15.21
C TYR A 239 15.29 5.22 16.43
N ASP A 240 14.34 6.15 16.40
CA ASP A 240 13.46 6.47 17.53
C ASP A 240 12.22 5.57 17.62
N PHE A 241 11.75 5.00 16.51
CA PHE A 241 10.56 4.16 16.49
C PHE A 241 10.77 2.90 15.64
N LYS A 242 10.43 1.76 16.23
CA LYS A 242 10.43 0.44 15.57
C LYS A 242 9.12 -0.23 15.90
N GLY A 243 8.30 -0.53 14.90
CA GLY A 243 6.99 -1.11 15.14
C GLY A 243 6.26 -1.55 13.87
N LEU A 244 5.24 -2.37 14.07
CA LEU A 244 4.35 -2.84 13.02
C LEU A 244 3.22 -1.81 12.81
N ILE A 245 3.30 -1.06 11.72
CA ILE A 245 2.31 -0.03 11.36
C ILE A 245 1.77 -0.18 9.94
N ASP A 246 2.27 -1.15 9.18
CA ASP A 246 1.83 -1.47 7.82
C ASP A 246 1.23 -2.87 7.82
N TYR A 247 0.10 -3.02 7.13
CA TYR A 247 -0.71 -4.24 7.19
C TYR A 247 -1.22 -4.61 5.79
N ILE A 248 -1.35 -5.91 5.57
CA ILE A 248 -2.14 -6.45 4.45
C ILE A 248 -3.29 -7.24 5.06
N PHE A 249 -4.51 -6.78 4.82
CA PHE A 249 -5.73 -7.47 5.21
C PHE A 249 -6.35 -8.18 4.00
N TYR A 250 -6.98 -9.33 4.24
CA TYR A 250 -7.67 -10.10 3.20
C TYR A 250 -9.00 -10.65 3.72
N SER A 251 -9.93 -10.91 2.79
CA SER A 251 -11.23 -11.53 3.11
C SER A 251 -11.07 -13.01 3.43
N LYS A 252 -11.18 -13.38 4.70
CA LYS A 252 -10.90 -14.76 5.17
C LYS A 252 -11.88 -15.82 4.67
N ASN A 253 -13.02 -15.40 4.14
CA ASN A 253 -14.01 -16.31 3.57
C ASN A 253 -13.66 -16.72 2.12
N THR A 254 -12.84 -15.93 1.41
CA THR A 254 -12.58 -16.10 -0.03
C THR A 254 -11.11 -16.27 -0.35
N MET A 255 -10.21 -15.91 0.56
CA MET A 255 -8.76 -15.99 0.36
C MET A 255 -8.07 -16.69 1.53
N VAL A 256 -6.94 -17.33 1.22
CA VAL A 256 -6.06 -17.98 2.20
C VAL A 256 -4.62 -17.60 1.84
N PRO A 257 -3.80 -17.13 2.80
CA PRO A 257 -2.40 -16.82 2.55
C PRO A 257 -1.60 -18.12 2.37
N LEU A 258 -0.81 -18.20 1.29
CA LEU A 258 0.06 -19.35 1.01
C LEU A 258 1.47 -19.15 1.56
N GLY A 259 1.87 -17.91 1.77
CA GLY A 259 3.15 -17.53 2.35
C GLY A 259 3.35 -16.02 2.33
N LEU A 260 4.46 -15.57 2.91
CA LEU A 260 4.83 -14.16 3.00
C LEU A 260 6.36 -13.99 3.01
N PHE A 261 6.82 -12.79 2.65
CA PHE A 261 8.23 -12.43 2.83
C PHE A 261 8.49 -11.96 4.25
N GLY A 262 9.30 -12.73 4.98
CA GLY A 262 9.69 -12.47 6.37
C GLY A 262 10.51 -11.19 6.55
N PRO A 263 10.90 -10.87 7.79
CA PRO A 263 11.69 -9.68 8.08
C PRO A 263 13.09 -9.78 7.45
N VAL A 264 13.77 -8.65 7.36
CA VAL A 264 15.21 -8.64 7.06
C VAL A 264 15.94 -9.36 8.20
N ASP A 265 16.97 -10.13 7.85
CA ASP A 265 17.72 -10.93 8.82
C ASP A 265 18.33 -10.05 9.92
N SER A 266 17.95 -10.33 11.17
CA SER A 266 18.46 -9.66 12.37
C SER A 266 19.98 -9.71 12.51
N GLU A 267 20.63 -10.77 12.02
CA GLU A 267 22.09 -10.89 12.06
C GLU A 267 22.73 -9.87 11.11
N TRP A 268 22.17 -9.71 9.92
CA TRP A 268 22.61 -8.71 8.96
C TRP A 268 22.55 -7.28 9.52
N PHE A 269 21.50 -6.93 10.27
CA PHE A 269 21.43 -5.62 10.96
C PHE A 269 22.57 -5.42 11.94
N ARG A 270 22.88 -6.45 12.74
CA ARG A 270 23.92 -6.41 13.76
C ARG A 270 25.30 -6.26 13.12
N GLU A 271 25.59 -7.04 12.09
CA GLU A 271 26.86 -6.99 11.36
C GLU A 271 27.09 -5.65 10.67
N ASN A 272 26.04 -5.08 10.07
CA ASN A 272 26.11 -3.81 9.35
C ASN A 272 25.86 -2.58 10.24
N LYS A 273 25.64 -2.78 11.55
CA LYS A 273 25.37 -1.71 12.54
C LYS A 273 24.23 -0.79 12.10
N VAL A 274 23.17 -1.37 11.53
CA VAL A 274 22.03 -0.62 10.98
C VAL A 274 21.18 -0.08 12.13
N LEU A 275 21.14 1.24 12.27
CA LEU A 275 20.43 1.94 13.34
C LEU A 275 18.95 2.20 13.03
N GLY A 276 18.61 2.27 11.74
CA GLY A 276 17.32 2.67 11.21
C GLY A 276 17.36 2.73 9.67
N TYR A 277 16.20 2.86 9.06
CA TYR A 277 15.98 3.12 7.64
C TYR A 277 15.61 4.59 7.40
N PRO A 278 15.95 5.19 6.25
CA PRO A 278 16.66 4.58 5.12
C PRO A 278 18.12 4.24 5.44
N HIS A 279 18.61 3.22 4.74
CA HIS A 279 20.00 2.77 4.71
C HIS A 279 20.45 2.61 3.25
N ARG A 280 21.76 2.55 2.97
CA ARG A 280 22.25 2.45 1.58
C ARG A 280 21.66 1.28 0.80
N ASP A 281 21.31 0.21 1.51
CA ASP A 281 20.78 -1.05 0.99
C ASP A 281 19.25 -1.17 1.15
N ILE A 282 18.60 -0.22 1.85
CA ILE A 282 17.18 -0.26 2.24
C ILE A 282 16.59 1.15 2.11
N PRO A 283 15.84 1.45 1.04
CA PRO A 283 15.57 2.83 0.64
C PRO A 283 14.41 3.53 1.36
N SER A 284 13.60 2.82 2.15
CA SER A 284 12.54 3.39 3.00
C SER A 284 12.35 2.62 4.30
#